data_AF-X1Q8H8-F1
#
_entry.id   AF-X1Q8H8-F1
#
_cell.length_a   1.000
_cell.length_b   1.000
_cell.length_c   1.000
_cell.angle_alpha   90.00
_cell.angle_beta   90.00
_cell.angle_gamma   90.00
#
_symmetry.space_group_name_H-M   'P 1'
#
loop_
_entity.id
_entity.type
_entity.pdbx_description
1 polymer ?
#
loop_
_entity_poly.entity_id
_entity_poly.type
_entity_poly.pdbx_seq_one_letter_code
_entity_poly.pdbx_strand_id
1 'polypeptide(L)'
;DNFDSFSDLIKDFCTHISQTIKSASKLSKMMAGKARLLAKVIESTLTSDEENEADSSLKAQMLAFKDVLIHDISPTAFADIYAQTIAYGMFAARLHDPTLEDFSRQEAAELIPKSNPFLRRLFGYIAGPNIDDRIKWIVDALADIFRAADVKAILNTFGESTQTRDPLIHFYETFLAEYDPKLRKSRGVYYTPEPVVNFIVRAVDDILINEFNLPKGLADTSQVQIEVETQGSDNRRKDGKKKALQKVHRVQILDPAAGTGTFLAEVVNQIYD
;
A
#
# COMPACT_ATOMS: atom_id res chain seq x y z
N ASP A 1 -31.58 11.62 0.55
CA ASP A 1 -30.60 10.56 0.23
C ASP A 1 -29.41 10.99 -0.64
N ASN A 2 -29.46 12.11 -1.39
CA ASN A 2 -28.31 12.58 -2.21
C ASN A 2 -27.52 13.77 -1.63
N PHE A 3 -27.79 14.17 -0.38
CA PHE A 3 -27.20 15.39 0.19
C PHE A 3 -25.67 15.29 0.37
N ASP A 4 -25.16 14.14 0.83
CA ASP A 4 -23.72 13.94 1.00
C ASP A 4 -22.99 13.91 -0.34
N SER A 5 -23.57 13.26 -1.35
CA SER A 5 -23.01 13.26 -2.71
C SER A 5 -22.93 14.67 -3.31
N PHE A 6 -23.99 15.45 -3.13
CA PHE A 6 -24.04 16.84 -3.59
C PHE A 6 -23.04 17.72 -2.82
N SER A 7 -22.93 17.53 -1.50
CA SER A 7 -21.96 18.21 -0.65
C SER A 7 -20.52 17.94 -1.10
N ASP A 8 -20.20 16.69 -1.42
CA ASP A 8 -18.88 16.31 -1.93
C ASP A 8 -18.61 16.91 -3.31
N LEU A 9 -19.58 16.88 -4.23
CA LEU A 9 -19.45 17.50 -5.56
C LEU A 9 -19.27 19.03 -5.49
N ILE A 10 -19.99 19.71 -4.60
CA ILE A 10 -19.84 21.17 -4.40
C ILE A 10 -18.51 21.50 -3.73
N LYS A 11 -18.05 20.71 -2.75
CA LYS A 11 -16.70 20.87 -2.18
C LYS A 11 -15.62 20.65 -3.23
N ASP A 12 -15.79 19.67 -4.12
CA ASP A 12 -14.89 19.42 -5.23
C ASP A 12 -14.87 20.57 -6.23
N PHE A 13 -16.02 21.15 -6.56
CA PHE A 13 -16.11 22.33 -7.42
C PHE A 13 -15.42 23.56 -6.80
N CYS A 14 -15.68 23.82 -5.51
CA CYS A 14 -15.09 24.95 -4.79
C CYS A 14 -13.58 24.80 -4.53
N THR A 15 -13.00 23.61 -4.72
CA THR A 15 -11.56 23.34 -4.59
C THR A 15 -10.83 23.33 -5.93
N HIS A 16 -11.49 23.79 -7.02
CA HIS A 16 -10.85 23.96 -8.31
C HIS A 16 -9.61 24.86 -8.20
N ILE A 17 -8.51 24.36 -8.76
CA ILE A 17 -7.15 24.76 -8.41
C ILE A 17 -6.77 26.03 -9.18
N SER A 18 -6.75 27.19 -8.49
CA SER A 18 -6.07 28.40 -8.99
C SER A 18 -4.77 28.72 -8.26
N GLN A 19 -4.42 27.95 -7.21
CA GLN A 19 -3.26 28.19 -6.36
C GLN A 19 -2.47 26.92 -6.06
N THR A 20 -1.15 27.01 -6.11
CA THR A 20 -0.21 25.94 -5.75
C THR A 20 -0.49 25.42 -4.34
N ILE A 21 -0.64 24.10 -4.20
CA ILE A 21 -0.80 23.42 -2.93
C ILE A 21 0.57 23.35 -2.26
N LYS A 22 0.70 23.97 -1.08
CA LYS A 22 1.97 24.07 -0.34
C LYS A 22 1.96 23.37 1.02
N SER A 23 0.84 22.77 1.43
CA SER A 23 0.72 22.13 2.75
C SER A 23 0.27 20.68 2.65
N ALA A 24 0.90 19.83 3.47
CA ALA A 24 0.58 18.40 3.57
C ALA A 24 -0.90 18.17 3.93
N SER A 25 -1.44 18.96 4.87
CA SER A 25 -2.85 18.87 5.27
C SER A 25 -3.82 19.23 4.14
N LYS A 26 -3.50 20.23 3.31
CA LYS A 26 -4.38 20.58 2.18
C LYS A 26 -4.32 19.50 1.11
N LEU A 27 -3.13 18.99 0.80
CA LEU A 27 -2.93 17.89 -0.14
C LEU A 27 -3.67 16.63 0.31
N SER A 28 -3.51 16.21 1.57
CA SER A 28 -4.17 15.02 2.12
C SER A 28 -5.69 15.11 2.06
N LYS A 29 -6.27 16.28 2.38
CA LYS A 29 -7.73 16.51 2.29
C LYS A 29 -8.25 16.42 0.86
N MET A 30 -7.57 17.07 -0.08
CA MET A 30 -7.98 17.05 -1.50
C MET A 30 -7.86 15.64 -2.09
N MET A 31 -6.75 14.96 -1.80
CA MET A 31 -6.50 13.57 -2.19
C MET A 31 -7.55 12.62 -1.59
N ALA A 32 -7.87 12.77 -0.30
CA ALA A 32 -8.91 11.99 0.37
C ALA A 32 -10.31 12.22 -0.22
N GLY A 33 -10.64 13.47 -0.58
CA GLY A 33 -11.89 13.81 -1.26
C GLY A 33 -12.04 13.07 -2.58
N LYS A 34 -11.02 13.15 -3.46
CA LYS A 34 -11.03 12.46 -4.75
C LYS A 34 -11.03 10.94 -4.61
N ALA A 35 -10.30 10.39 -3.64
CA ALA A 35 -10.29 8.96 -3.40
C ALA A 35 -11.66 8.46 -2.93
N ARG A 36 -12.35 9.18 -2.03
CA ARG A 36 -13.72 8.81 -1.62
C ARG A 36 -14.71 8.89 -2.77
N LEU A 37 -14.59 9.93 -3.60
CA LEU A 37 -15.42 10.07 -4.79
C LEU A 37 -15.18 8.91 -5.77
N LEU A 38 -13.92 8.54 -5.99
CA LEU A 38 -13.54 7.39 -6.80
C LEU A 38 -14.13 6.09 -6.24
N ALA A 39 -14.00 5.85 -4.94
CA ALA A 39 -14.57 4.67 -4.28
C ALA A 39 -16.08 4.61 -4.47
N LYS A 40 -16.79 5.71 -4.22
CA LYS A 40 -18.24 5.78 -4.39
C LYS A 40 -18.69 5.50 -5.83
N VAL A 41 -17.97 6.03 -6.80
CA VAL A 41 -18.28 5.82 -8.24
C VAL A 41 -17.99 4.38 -8.66
N ILE A 42 -16.90 3.78 -8.19
CA ILE A 42 -16.59 2.37 -8.45
C ILE A 42 -17.66 1.48 -7.81
N GLU A 43 -18.01 1.71 -6.54
CA GLU A 43 -19.05 0.95 -5.85
C GLU A 43 -20.38 1.03 -6.60
N SER A 44 -20.84 2.24 -6.93
CA SER A 44 -22.09 2.45 -7.68
C SER A 44 -22.06 1.77 -9.05
N THR A 45 -20.90 1.80 -9.71
CA THR A 45 -20.68 1.14 -11.00
C THR A 45 -20.80 -0.37 -10.87
N LEU A 46 -20.13 -0.97 -9.89
CA LEU A 46 -20.15 -2.41 -9.67
C LEU A 46 -21.54 -2.91 -9.27
N THR A 47 -22.24 -2.19 -8.39
CA THR A 47 -23.62 -2.54 -8.03
C THR A 47 -24.55 -2.45 -9.24
N SER A 48 -24.42 -1.41 -10.07
CA SER A 48 -25.19 -1.27 -11.29
C SER A 48 -24.86 -2.37 -12.32
N ASP A 49 -23.61 -2.78 -12.44
CA ASP A 49 -23.18 -3.86 -13.34
C ASP A 49 -23.64 -5.25 -12.85
N GLU A 50 -23.79 -5.43 -11.54
CA GLU A 50 -24.41 -6.63 -10.95
C GLU A 50 -25.92 -6.67 -11.24
N GLU A 51 -26.64 -5.56 -11.08
CA GLU A 51 -28.08 -5.47 -11.34
C GLU A 51 -28.45 -5.63 -12.82
N ASN A 52 -27.60 -5.12 -13.73
CA ASN A 52 -27.86 -5.13 -15.18
C ASN A 52 -27.15 -6.28 -15.91
N GLU A 53 -26.53 -7.23 -15.20
CA GLU A 53 -25.69 -8.30 -15.77
C GLU A 53 -24.64 -7.78 -16.77
N ALA A 54 -24.15 -6.55 -16.58
CA ALA A 54 -23.18 -5.95 -17.46
C ALA A 54 -21.78 -6.54 -17.21
N ASP A 55 -21.05 -6.83 -18.29
CA ASP A 55 -19.63 -7.20 -18.23
C ASP A 55 -18.77 -5.95 -18.42
N SER A 56 -18.52 -5.26 -17.31
CA SER A 56 -17.60 -4.12 -17.28
C SER A 56 -16.16 -4.55 -16.99
N SER A 57 -15.22 -3.70 -17.41
CA SER A 57 -13.81 -3.89 -17.09
C SER A 57 -13.54 -3.81 -15.59
N LEU A 58 -14.30 -3.01 -14.83
CA LEU A 58 -14.21 -2.91 -13.37
C LEU A 58 -14.66 -4.19 -12.68
N LYS A 59 -15.76 -4.81 -13.15
CA LYS A 59 -16.23 -6.11 -12.66
C LYS A 59 -15.18 -7.20 -12.88
N ALA A 60 -14.56 -7.23 -14.07
CA ALA A 60 -13.47 -8.16 -14.35
C ALA A 60 -12.25 -7.96 -13.41
N GLN A 61 -11.94 -6.71 -13.04
CA GLN A 61 -10.88 -6.43 -12.05
C GLN A 61 -11.23 -6.93 -10.66
N MET A 62 -12.48 -6.74 -10.23
CA MET A 62 -12.96 -7.25 -8.95
C MET A 62 -12.90 -8.78 -8.89
N LEU A 63 -13.30 -9.47 -9.96
CA LEU A 63 -13.19 -10.93 -10.05
C LEU A 63 -11.72 -11.39 -10.01
N ALA A 64 -10.83 -10.73 -10.75
CA ALA A 64 -9.41 -11.03 -10.69
C ALA A 64 -8.82 -10.76 -9.29
N PHE A 65 -9.31 -9.75 -8.57
CA PHE A 65 -8.91 -9.46 -7.19
C PHE A 65 -9.39 -10.56 -6.23
N LYS A 66 -10.62 -11.06 -6.42
CA LYS A 66 -11.15 -12.18 -5.66
C LYS A 66 -10.32 -13.44 -5.83
N ASP A 67 -9.93 -13.74 -7.06
CA ASP A 67 -9.17 -14.97 -7.37
C ASP A 67 -7.74 -14.95 -6.82
N VAL A 68 -7.12 -13.77 -6.72
CA VAL A 68 -5.69 -13.65 -6.37
C VAL A 68 -5.47 -13.29 -4.90
N LEU A 69 -6.35 -12.48 -4.29
CA LEU A 69 -6.10 -11.84 -3.00
C LEU A 69 -7.14 -12.17 -1.93
N ILE A 70 -8.40 -11.78 -2.15
CA ILE A 70 -9.47 -11.87 -1.13
C ILE A 70 -10.75 -12.39 -1.77
N HIS A 71 -10.98 -13.70 -1.64
CA HIS A 71 -12.11 -14.40 -2.26
C HIS A 71 -13.48 -13.78 -1.91
N ASP A 72 -13.66 -13.39 -0.64
CA ASP A 72 -14.95 -12.93 -0.11
C ASP A 72 -15.08 -11.39 -0.06
N ILE A 73 -14.40 -10.66 -0.95
CA ILE A 73 -14.49 -9.19 -0.95
C ILE A 73 -15.84 -8.68 -1.47
N SER A 74 -16.45 -7.73 -0.75
CA SER A 74 -17.66 -7.04 -1.20
C SER A 74 -17.35 -5.93 -2.22
N PRO A 75 -18.31 -5.49 -3.05
CA PRO A 75 -18.12 -4.35 -3.95
C PRO A 75 -17.62 -3.08 -3.25
N THR A 76 -18.19 -2.76 -2.08
CA THR A 76 -17.77 -1.62 -1.25
C THR A 76 -16.31 -1.76 -0.80
N ALA A 77 -15.92 -2.92 -0.27
CA ALA A 77 -14.57 -3.15 0.21
C ALA A 77 -13.54 -3.14 -0.93
N PHE A 78 -13.92 -3.68 -2.09
CA PHE A 78 -13.11 -3.61 -3.30
C PHE A 78 -12.93 -2.16 -3.76
N ALA A 79 -14.02 -1.39 -3.86
CA ALA A 79 -13.98 0.00 -4.28
C ALA A 79 -13.08 0.85 -3.36
N ASP A 80 -13.15 0.63 -2.05
CA ASP A 80 -12.29 1.29 -1.07
C ASP A 80 -10.81 0.96 -1.26
N ILE A 81 -10.46 -0.32 -1.37
CA ILE A 81 -9.07 -0.76 -1.58
C ILE A 81 -8.55 -0.23 -2.92
N TYR A 82 -9.38 -0.28 -3.95
CA TYR A 82 -9.04 0.18 -5.29
C TYR A 82 -8.73 1.68 -5.32
N ALA A 83 -9.61 2.49 -4.76
CA ALA A 83 -9.44 3.94 -4.71
C ALA A 83 -8.22 4.35 -3.87
N GLN A 84 -8.02 3.72 -2.71
CA GLN A 84 -6.83 3.94 -1.88
C GLN A 84 -5.55 3.58 -2.64
N THR A 85 -5.54 2.46 -3.35
CA THR A 85 -4.36 2.00 -4.10
C THR A 85 -4.03 2.94 -5.25
N ILE A 86 -5.03 3.46 -5.97
CA ILE A 86 -4.81 4.46 -7.03
C ILE A 86 -4.29 5.76 -6.43
N ALA A 87 -4.96 6.31 -5.42
CA ALA A 87 -4.58 7.58 -4.84
C ALA A 87 -3.15 7.53 -4.29
N TYR A 88 -2.85 6.50 -3.49
CA TYR A 88 -1.54 6.36 -2.89
C TYR A 88 -0.45 5.98 -3.90
N GLY A 89 -0.76 5.11 -4.87
CA GLY A 89 0.20 4.77 -5.92
C GLY A 89 0.53 5.97 -6.81
N MET A 90 -0.45 6.82 -7.16
CA MET A 90 -0.19 8.07 -7.87
C MET A 90 0.65 9.05 -7.03
N PHE A 91 0.38 9.14 -5.73
CA PHE A 91 1.21 9.92 -4.82
C PHE A 91 2.66 9.40 -4.77
N ALA A 92 2.85 8.09 -4.65
CA ALA A 92 4.18 7.47 -4.65
C ALA A 92 4.90 7.68 -5.99
N ALA A 93 4.19 7.53 -7.12
CA ALA A 93 4.74 7.82 -8.44
C ALA A 93 5.20 9.28 -8.54
N ARG A 94 4.39 10.23 -8.05
CA ARG A 94 4.72 11.65 -8.02
C ARG A 94 5.98 11.98 -7.20
N LEU A 95 6.34 11.16 -6.22
CA LEU A 95 7.59 11.33 -5.46
C LEU A 95 8.85 10.96 -6.23
N HIS A 96 8.72 10.01 -7.15
CA HIS A 96 9.81 9.53 -7.99
C HIS A 96 9.86 10.23 -9.36
N ASP A 97 8.93 11.14 -9.59
CA ASP A 97 8.78 11.91 -10.80
C ASP A 97 9.81 13.07 -10.88
N PRO A 98 10.68 13.10 -11.90
CA PRO A 98 11.61 14.21 -12.12
C PRO A 98 10.95 15.44 -12.75
N THR A 99 9.77 15.31 -13.37
CA THR A 99 9.12 16.32 -14.23
C THR A 99 7.83 16.84 -13.60
N LEU A 100 7.90 18.05 -13.02
CA LEU A 100 6.81 18.54 -12.18
C LEU A 100 5.53 18.94 -12.95
N GLU A 101 5.60 19.25 -14.24
CA GLU A 101 4.55 19.99 -14.95
C GLU A 101 3.57 19.11 -15.73
N ASP A 102 3.91 17.86 -16.06
CA ASP A 102 3.16 16.98 -16.97
C ASP A 102 2.62 15.69 -16.31
N PHE A 103 2.75 15.57 -14.98
CA PHE A 103 2.29 14.40 -14.24
C PHE A 103 0.90 13.94 -14.63
N SER A 104 0.81 12.70 -15.10
CA SER A 104 -0.40 12.09 -15.65
C SER A 104 -0.62 10.67 -15.13
N ARG A 105 -1.80 10.10 -15.40
CA ARG A 105 -2.07 8.69 -15.09
C ARG A 105 -1.16 7.72 -15.86
N GLN A 106 -0.70 8.10 -17.05
CA GLN A 106 0.26 7.33 -17.84
C GLN A 106 1.62 7.33 -17.18
N GLU A 107 2.12 8.51 -16.83
CA GLU A 107 3.40 8.67 -16.14
C GLU A 107 3.40 7.96 -14.78
N ALA A 108 2.29 8.04 -14.04
CA ALA A 108 2.11 7.28 -12.83
C ALA A 108 2.32 5.77 -13.04
N ALA A 109 1.81 5.20 -14.14
CA ALA A 109 1.99 3.78 -14.44
C ALA A 109 3.44 3.41 -14.83
N GLU A 110 4.20 4.35 -15.36
CA GLU A 110 5.62 4.16 -15.72
C GLU A 110 6.54 4.23 -14.50
N LEU A 111 6.20 5.09 -13.52
CA LEU A 111 6.99 5.33 -12.31
C LEU A 111 6.73 4.33 -11.19
N ILE A 112 5.63 3.57 -11.23
CA ILE A 112 5.36 2.52 -10.24
C ILE A 112 6.37 1.36 -10.37
N PRO A 113 6.90 0.84 -9.25
CA PRO A 113 7.82 -0.28 -9.26
C PRO A 113 7.29 -1.51 -10.02
N LYS A 114 8.11 -2.02 -10.94
CA LYS A 114 7.77 -3.18 -11.80
C LYS A 114 7.72 -4.51 -11.04
N SER A 115 8.13 -4.53 -9.78
CA SER A 115 8.25 -5.73 -8.93
C SER A 115 6.91 -6.30 -8.47
N ASN A 116 5.84 -5.49 -8.45
CA ASN A 116 4.51 -5.94 -8.02
C ASN A 116 3.57 -6.12 -9.23
N PRO A 117 3.25 -7.38 -9.63
CA PRO A 117 2.39 -7.65 -10.78
C PRO A 117 0.97 -7.11 -10.65
N PHE A 118 0.43 -7.04 -9.43
CA PHE A 118 -0.90 -6.50 -9.17
C PHE A 118 -0.93 -4.99 -9.42
N LEU A 119 -0.01 -4.24 -8.80
CA LEU A 119 0.10 -2.79 -9.02
C LEU A 119 0.34 -2.46 -10.49
N ARG A 120 1.16 -3.27 -11.19
CA ARG A 120 1.40 -3.09 -12.62
C ARG A 120 0.14 -3.27 -13.47
N ARG A 121 -0.68 -4.29 -13.20
CA ARG A 121 -1.95 -4.50 -13.92
C ARG A 121 -2.96 -3.39 -13.63
N LEU A 122 -3.07 -3.00 -12.36
CA LEU A 122 -3.94 -1.92 -11.93
C LEU A 122 -3.57 -0.59 -12.61
N PHE A 123 -2.31 -0.18 -12.49
CA PHE A 123 -1.83 1.07 -13.09
C PHE A 123 -1.81 1.01 -14.63
N GLY A 124 -1.54 -0.17 -15.22
CA GLY A 124 -1.66 -0.36 -16.66
C GLY A 124 -3.10 -0.17 -17.17
N TYR A 125 -4.10 -0.60 -16.41
CA TYR A 125 -5.50 -0.36 -16.75
C TYR A 125 -5.87 1.12 -16.65
N ILE A 126 -5.54 1.78 -15.52
CA ILE A 126 -5.90 3.19 -15.36
C ILE A 126 -5.16 4.09 -16.34
N ALA A 127 -3.96 3.72 -16.80
CA ALA A 127 -3.23 4.45 -17.84
C ALA A 127 -3.70 4.13 -19.26
N GLY A 128 -4.35 2.98 -19.44
CA GLY A 128 -4.79 2.47 -20.73
C GLY A 128 -5.91 3.28 -21.38
N PRO A 129 -6.17 3.02 -22.68
CA PRO A 129 -7.29 3.62 -23.40
C PRO A 129 -8.64 3.03 -23.00
N ASN A 130 -8.65 1.85 -22.38
CA ASN A 130 -9.86 1.10 -22.00
C ASN A 130 -10.32 1.38 -20.55
N ILE A 131 -9.81 2.45 -19.93
CA ILE A 131 -10.30 2.90 -18.64
C ILE A 131 -11.77 3.30 -18.77
N ASP A 132 -12.58 2.95 -17.77
CA ASP A 132 -13.99 3.35 -17.74
C ASP A 132 -14.12 4.88 -17.60
N ASP A 133 -14.85 5.51 -18.52
CA ASP A 133 -15.03 6.97 -18.57
C ASP A 133 -15.63 7.53 -17.27
N ARG A 134 -16.40 6.72 -16.53
CA ARG A 134 -17.01 7.11 -15.23
C ARG A 134 -15.96 7.37 -14.16
N ILE A 135 -14.82 6.69 -14.21
CA ILE A 135 -13.71 6.88 -13.25
C ILE A 135 -12.56 7.71 -13.83
N LYS A 136 -12.41 7.74 -15.16
CA LYS A 136 -11.30 8.39 -15.86
C LYS A 136 -11.11 9.84 -15.41
N TRP A 137 -12.17 10.63 -15.39
CA TRP A 137 -12.11 12.04 -15.01
C TRP A 137 -11.69 12.26 -13.55
N ILE A 138 -11.97 11.31 -12.66
CA ILE A 138 -11.58 11.38 -11.24
C ILE A 138 -10.09 11.11 -11.10
N VAL A 139 -9.57 10.13 -11.84
CA VAL A 139 -8.13 9.81 -11.89
C VAL A 139 -7.35 10.95 -12.54
N ASP A 140 -7.86 11.55 -13.61
CA ASP A 140 -7.27 12.74 -14.22
C ASP A 140 -7.27 13.92 -13.22
N ALA A 141 -8.37 14.14 -12.49
CA ALA A 141 -8.43 15.16 -11.45
C ALA A 141 -7.47 14.91 -10.27
N LEU A 142 -7.17 13.65 -9.94
CA LEU A 142 -6.11 13.31 -8.99
C LEU A 142 -4.73 13.73 -9.54
N ALA A 143 -4.45 13.46 -10.82
CA ALA A 143 -3.23 13.91 -11.46
C ALA A 143 -3.11 15.45 -11.42
N ASP A 144 -4.21 16.18 -11.65
CA ASP A 144 -4.26 17.64 -11.57
C ASP A 144 -3.85 18.15 -10.17
N ILE A 145 -4.33 17.49 -9.11
CA ILE A 145 -3.95 17.81 -7.72
C ILE A 145 -2.45 17.66 -7.52
N PHE A 146 -1.87 16.58 -8.05
CA PHE A 146 -0.43 16.31 -7.93
C PHE A 146 0.43 17.27 -8.77
N ARG A 147 -0.06 17.71 -9.94
CA ARG A 147 0.58 18.79 -10.72
C ARG A 147 0.54 20.13 -10.00
N ALA A 148 -0.55 20.40 -9.30
CA ALA A 148 -0.72 21.62 -8.51
C ALA A 148 0.06 21.63 -7.18
N ALA A 149 0.62 20.50 -6.77
CA ALA A 149 1.35 20.33 -5.53
C ALA A 149 2.84 20.14 -5.78
N ASP A 150 3.67 20.94 -5.10
CA ASP A 150 5.10 20.63 -4.97
C ASP A 150 5.26 19.60 -3.85
N VAL A 151 5.06 18.32 -4.20
CA VAL A 151 5.05 17.23 -3.23
C VAL A 151 6.39 17.12 -2.51
N LYS A 152 7.51 17.37 -3.21
CA LYS A 152 8.85 17.30 -2.63
C LYS A 152 9.05 18.39 -1.58
N ALA A 153 8.67 19.64 -1.88
CA ALA A 153 8.74 20.73 -0.91
C ALA A 153 7.80 20.50 0.28
N ILE A 154 6.60 19.97 0.04
CA ILE A 154 5.64 19.59 1.08
C ILE A 154 6.25 18.57 2.03
N LEU A 155 6.84 17.49 1.50
CA LEU A 155 7.42 16.43 2.33
C LEU A 155 8.67 16.88 3.10
N ASN A 156 9.52 17.71 2.51
CA ASN A 156 10.68 18.27 3.22
C ASN A 156 10.23 19.10 4.44
N THR A 157 9.27 20.01 4.24
CA THR A 157 8.75 20.86 5.31
C THR A 157 8.00 20.03 6.36
N PHE A 158 7.26 19.01 5.92
CA PHE A 158 6.52 18.12 6.80
C PHE A 158 7.47 17.32 7.70
N GLY A 159 8.54 16.74 7.13
CA GLY A 159 9.55 15.98 7.86
C GLY A 159 10.32 16.80 8.90
N GLU A 160 10.64 18.07 8.59
CA GLU A 160 11.28 18.98 9.55
C GLU A 160 10.38 19.26 10.77
N SER A 161 9.07 19.45 10.55
CA SER A 161 8.11 19.72 11.62
C SER A 161 7.85 18.52 12.52
N THR A 162 7.95 17.31 11.98
CA THR A 162 7.71 16.05 12.71
C THR A 162 8.98 15.40 13.26
N GLN A 163 10.18 15.91 12.93
CA GLN A 163 11.49 15.33 13.27
C GLN A 163 11.64 13.86 12.83
N THR A 164 10.98 13.47 11.74
CA THR A 164 10.88 12.07 11.30
C THR A 164 11.71 11.80 10.06
N ARG A 165 12.43 10.68 10.03
CA ARG A 165 13.24 10.24 8.88
C ARG A 165 12.43 9.85 7.65
N ASP A 166 11.15 9.50 7.80
CA ASP A 166 10.29 9.09 6.68
C ASP A 166 9.01 9.94 6.56
N PRO A 167 9.08 11.09 5.86
CA PRO A 167 7.93 11.97 5.64
C PRO A 167 6.81 11.34 4.80
N LEU A 168 7.14 10.34 3.96
CA LEU A 168 6.19 9.64 3.10
C LEU A 168 5.24 8.79 3.93
N ILE A 169 5.77 7.99 4.86
CA ILE A 169 4.96 7.14 5.73
C ILE A 169 3.98 7.97 6.58
N HIS A 170 4.43 9.06 7.18
CA HIS A 170 3.54 9.90 7.99
C HIS A 170 2.51 10.66 7.16
N PHE A 171 2.85 11.03 5.91
CA PHE A 171 1.85 11.59 5.00
C PHE A 171 0.75 10.57 4.72
N TYR A 172 1.11 9.29 4.52
CA TYR A 172 0.12 8.22 4.34
C TYR A 172 -0.84 8.10 5.53
N GLU A 173 -0.35 8.20 6.77
CA GLU A 173 -1.22 8.22 7.95
C GLU A 173 -2.17 9.42 7.97
N THR A 174 -1.66 10.60 7.60
CA THR A 174 -2.44 11.84 7.51
C THR A 174 -3.53 11.70 6.44
N PHE A 175 -3.19 11.12 5.29
CA PHE A 175 -4.14 10.79 4.23
C PHE A 175 -5.20 9.78 4.71
N LEU A 176 -4.80 8.67 5.34
CA LEU A 176 -5.75 7.66 5.84
C LEU A 176 -6.70 8.24 6.89
N ALA A 177 -6.20 9.12 7.76
CA ALA A 177 -7.02 9.82 8.74
C ALA A 177 -8.04 10.74 8.08
N GLU A 178 -7.67 11.41 6.98
CA GLU A 178 -8.60 12.24 6.21
C GLU A 178 -9.55 11.40 5.34
N TYR A 179 -9.11 10.24 4.82
CA TYR A 179 -9.87 9.35 3.93
C TYR A 179 -10.99 8.63 4.67
N ASP A 180 -10.65 7.84 5.69
CA ASP A 180 -11.60 7.13 6.54
C ASP A 180 -11.03 6.93 7.96
N PRO A 181 -11.41 7.79 8.93
CA PRO A 181 -10.98 7.69 10.32
C PRO A 181 -11.37 6.37 11.00
N LYS A 182 -12.50 5.75 10.61
CA LYS A 182 -12.98 4.49 11.18
C LYS A 182 -12.17 3.31 10.64
N LEU A 183 -11.90 3.31 9.34
CA LEU A 183 -11.05 2.32 8.68
C LEU A 183 -9.62 2.37 9.20
N ARG A 184 -9.09 3.57 9.49
CA ARG A 184 -7.79 3.74 10.15
C ARG A 184 -7.75 3.00 11.50
N LYS A 185 -8.80 3.15 12.31
CA LYS A 185 -8.88 2.52 13.63
C LYS A 185 -9.10 1.00 13.55
N SER A 186 -9.91 0.53 12.60
CA SER A 186 -10.23 -0.89 12.45
C SER A 186 -9.13 -1.70 11.77
N ARG A 187 -8.41 -1.12 10.80
CA ARG A 187 -7.27 -1.75 10.13
C ARG A 187 -5.99 -1.72 10.98
N GLY A 188 -5.99 -1.00 12.09
CA GLY A 188 -4.85 -0.94 13.02
C GLY A 188 -3.56 -0.45 12.36
N VAL A 189 -3.67 0.32 11.27
CA VAL A 189 -2.51 0.89 10.57
C VAL A 189 -1.98 2.03 11.43
N TYR A 190 -1.13 1.68 12.39
CA TYR A 190 -0.37 2.60 13.20
C TYR A 190 1.08 2.46 12.80
N TYR A 191 1.73 3.57 12.47
CA TYR A 191 3.17 3.61 12.40
C TYR A 191 3.73 3.30 13.80
N THR A 192 4.51 2.23 13.90
CA THR A 192 5.27 1.93 15.12
C THR A 192 6.39 2.96 15.25
N PRO A 193 6.47 3.75 16.34
CA PRO A 193 7.50 4.77 16.49
C PRO A 193 8.92 4.19 16.34
N GLU A 194 9.78 4.88 15.59
CA GLU A 194 11.17 4.47 15.32
C GLU A 194 11.94 4.05 16.58
N PRO A 195 11.89 4.78 17.73
CA PRO A 195 12.59 4.35 18.94
C PRO A 195 12.14 2.99 19.47
N VAL A 196 10.87 2.64 19.28
CA VAL A 196 10.31 1.34 19.69
C VAL A 196 10.80 0.24 18.75
N VAL A 197 10.78 0.50 17.44
CA VAL A 197 11.28 -0.47 16.44
C VAL A 197 12.77 -0.72 16.65
N ASN A 198 13.58 0.33 16.77
CA ASN A 198 15.02 0.24 17.02
C ASN A 198 15.32 -0.54 18.31
N PHE A 199 14.60 -0.23 19.40
CA PHE A 199 14.75 -0.94 20.66
C PHE A 199 14.46 -2.45 20.51
N ILE A 200 13.35 -2.81 19.86
CA ILE A 200 12.96 -4.21 19.68
C ILE A 200 14.00 -4.94 18.80
N VAL A 201 14.40 -4.36 17.67
CA VAL A 201 15.36 -4.99 16.75
C VAL A 201 16.71 -5.21 17.44
N ARG A 202 17.22 -4.21 18.17
CA ARG A 202 18.46 -4.35 18.95
C ARG A 202 18.34 -5.35 20.08
N ALA A 203 17.23 -5.36 20.81
CA ALA A 203 17.01 -6.33 21.87
C ALA A 203 16.98 -7.77 21.33
N VAL A 204 16.38 -7.99 20.16
CA VAL A 204 16.41 -9.30 19.50
C VAL A 204 17.82 -9.68 19.09
N ASP A 205 18.59 -8.74 18.51
CA ASP A 205 19.99 -8.94 18.14
C ASP A 205 20.86 -9.32 19.35
N ASP A 206 20.73 -8.58 20.46
CA ASP A 206 21.41 -8.84 21.73
C ASP A 206 21.06 -10.22 22.30
N ILE A 207 19.80 -10.65 22.21
CA ILE A 207 19.36 -11.98 22.65
C ILE A 207 20.02 -13.06 21.79
N LEU A 208 20.08 -12.89 20.47
CA LEU A 208 20.74 -13.85 19.57
C LEU A 208 22.23 -14.01 19.91
N ILE A 209 22.90 -12.90 20.23
CA ILE A 209 24.32 -12.89 20.60
C ILE A 209 24.54 -13.57 21.96
N ASN A 210 23.82 -13.14 22.99
CA ASN A 210 24.13 -13.49 24.38
C ASN A 210 23.49 -14.82 24.82
N GLU A 211 22.26 -15.10 24.40
CA GLU A 211 21.50 -16.28 24.85
C GLU A 211 21.64 -17.45 23.86
N PHE A 212 21.66 -17.17 22.55
CA PHE A 212 21.74 -18.20 21.51
C PHE A 212 23.16 -18.47 21.00
N ASN A 213 24.16 -17.76 21.53
CA ASN A 213 25.58 -17.87 21.14
C ASN A 213 25.79 -17.70 19.63
N LEU A 214 25.06 -16.76 19.02
CA LEU A 214 25.24 -16.36 17.62
C LEU A 214 25.98 -15.02 17.61
N PRO A 215 27.33 -14.99 17.52
CA PRO A 215 28.10 -13.75 17.68
C PRO A 215 27.84 -12.72 16.56
N LYS A 216 27.19 -13.12 15.46
CA LYS A 216 26.74 -12.23 14.39
C LYS A 216 25.28 -11.79 14.53
N GLY A 217 24.58 -12.21 15.60
CA GLY A 217 23.19 -11.86 15.87
C GLY A 217 22.26 -12.10 14.67
N LEU A 218 21.55 -11.06 14.26
CA LEU A 218 20.66 -11.03 13.09
C LEU A 218 21.39 -11.31 11.76
N ALA A 219 22.70 -11.03 11.68
CA ALA A 219 23.53 -11.27 10.50
C ALA A 219 24.12 -12.70 10.44
N ASP A 220 23.72 -13.61 11.34
CA ASP A 220 24.22 -14.99 11.32
C ASP A 220 23.72 -15.78 10.09
N THR A 221 24.66 -16.23 9.26
CA THR A 221 24.38 -16.98 8.03
C THR A 221 24.49 -18.50 8.21
N SER A 222 24.70 -18.99 9.44
CA SER A 222 24.92 -20.41 9.67
C SER A 222 23.64 -21.22 9.45
N GLN A 223 23.81 -22.51 9.10
CA GLN A 223 22.71 -23.39 8.74
C GLN A 223 22.64 -24.60 9.66
N VAL A 224 21.41 -25.08 9.88
CA VAL A 224 21.11 -26.34 10.59
C VAL A 224 20.36 -27.28 9.67
N GLN A 225 20.49 -28.58 9.93
CA GLN A 225 19.73 -29.61 9.23
C GLN A 225 18.48 -29.94 10.04
N ILE A 226 17.33 -29.83 9.41
CA ILE A 226 16.04 -30.23 9.99
C ILE A 226 15.41 -31.33 9.14
N GLU A 227 14.69 -32.26 9.78
CA GLU A 227 13.86 -33.23 9.05
C GLU A 227 12.52 -32.57 8.70
N VAL A 228 12.23 -32.44 7.41
CA VAL A 228 10.98 -31.88 6.90
C VAL A 228 10.14 -32.99 6.28
N GLU A 229 8.84 -32.97 6.55
CA GLU A 229 7.88 -33.90 5.93
C GLU A 229 7.69 -33.51 4.45
N THR A 230 7.91 -34.47 3.55
CA THR A 230 7.71 -34.28 2.10
C THR A 230 6.40 -34.89 1.66
N GLN A 231 5.81 -34.36 0.59
CA GLN A 231 4.61 -34.94 -0.03
C GLN A 231 4.98 -36.30 -0.67
N GLY A 232 4.72 -37.37 0.08
CA GLY A 232 4.92 -38.75 -0.33
C GLY A 232 4.77 -39.70 0.85
N SER A 233 4.07 -40.82 0.66
CA SER A 233 3.97 -41.85 1.68
C SER A 233 5.16 -42.82 1.61
N ASP A 234 5.71 -43.19 2.76
CA ASP A 234 6.72 -44.24 2.85
C ASP A 234 6.20 -45.38 3.74
N ASN A 235 5.74 -46.46 3.10
CA ASN A 235 5.16 -47.62 3.78
C ASN A 235 6.17 -48.40 4.65
N ARG A 236 7.43 -47.98 4.70
CA ARG A 236 8.48 -48.57 5.55
C ARG A 236 8.63 -47.88 6.91
N ARG A 237 7.97 -46.74 7.15
CA ARG A 237 7.96 -46.05 8.45
C ARG A 237 6.59 -46.12 9.12
N LYS A 238 6.59 -46.20 10.46
CA LYS A 238 5.39 -46.30 11.32
C LYS A 238 4.43 -45.11 11.18
N ASP A 239 4.92 -43.96 10.75
CA ASP A 239 4.17 -42.72 10.55
C ASP A 239 3.71 -42.51 9.09
N GLY A 240 4.12 -43.38 8.16
CA GLY A 240 3.70 -43.35 6.76
C GLY A 240 4.18 -42.14 5.96
N LYS A 241 4.98 -41.23 6.53
CA LYS A 241 5.41 -39.98 5.90
C LYS A 241 6.88 -40.02 5.52
N LYS A 242 7.19 -39.59 4.30
CA LYS A 242 8.57 -39.45 3.82
C LYS A 242 9.20 -38.19 4.41
N LYS A 243 10.27 -38.32 5.20
CA LYS A 243 11.04 -37.18 5.73
C LYS A 243 12.32 -36.97 4.93
N ALA A 244 12.63 -35.72 4.60
CA ALA A 244 13.87 -35.33 3.95
C ALA A 244 14.68 -34.39 4.86
N LEU A 245 16.01 -34.53 4.84
CA LEU A 245 16.89 -33.59 5.52
C LEU A 245 17.02 -32.32 4.67
N GLN A 246 16.62 -31.19 5.24
CA GLN A 246 16.74 -29.87 4.61
C GLN A 246 17.69 -29.00 5.42
N LYS A 247 18.62 -28.33 4.73
CA LYS A 247 19.45 -27.28 5.31
C LYS A 247 18.66 -25.97 5.32
N VAL A 248 18.55 -25.35 6.48
CA VAL A 248 17.90 -24.04 6.67
C VAL A 248 18.79 -23.11 7.49
N HIS A 249 18.67 -21.81 7.29
CA HIS A 249 19.36 -20.81 8.11
C HIS A 249 18.86 -20.88 9.56
N ARG A 250 19.77 -20.71 10.52
CA ARG A 250 19.45 -20.70 11.95
C ARG A 250 18.60 -19.50 12.33
N VAL A 251 18.89 -18.35 11.76
CA VAL A 251 18.11 -17.12 11.94
C VAL A 251 17.17 -16.98 10.76
N GLN A 252 15.87 -16.89 11.06
CA GLN A 252 14.81 -16.62 10.09
C GLN A 252 13.90 -15.56 10.71
N ILE A 253 13.61 -14.52 9.92
CA ILE A 253 12.87 -13.35 10.38
C ILE A 253 11.54 -13.33 9.64
N LEU A 254 10.46 -13.25 10.41
CA LEU A 254 9.11 -13.14 9.91
C LEU A 254 8.43 -12.01 10.65
N ASP A 255 7.88 -11.06 9.90
CA ASP A 255 6.93 -10.09 10.42
C ASP A 255 5.53 -10.44 9.87
N PRO A 256 4.68 -11.11 10.67
CA PRO A 256 3.34 -11.50 10.24
C PRO A 256 2.42 -10.31 9.92
N ALA A 257 2.74 -9.13 10.44
CA ALA A 257 1.94 -7.91 10.31
C ALA A 257 2.81 -6.73 9.88
N ALA A 258 3.57 -6.94 8.79
CA ALA A 258 4.60 -6.01 8.34
C ALA A 258 4.16 -4.56 8.18
N GLY A 259 2.89 -4.30 7.85
CA GLY A 259 2.38 -2.94 7.68
C GLY A 259 3.21 -2.16 6.66
N THR A 260 3.88 -1.10 7.11
CA THR A 260 4.80 -0.28 6.30
C THR A 260 6.20 -0.89 6.13
N GLY A 261 6.46 -2.07 6.69
CA GLY A 261 7.72 -2.80 6.61
C GLY A 261 8.80 -2.31 7.58
N THR A 262 8.44 -1.50 8.58
CA THR A 262 9.40 -0.78 9.45
C THR A 262 10.34 -1.72 10.19
N PHE A 263 9.85 -2.86 10.70
CA PHE A 263 10.71 -3.84 11.38
C PHE A 263 11.70 -4.49 10.44
N LEU A 264 11.27 -4.87 9.23
CA LEU A 264 12.16 -5.49 8.25
C LEU A 264 13.20 -4.50 7.73
N ALA A 265 12.82 -3.24 7.52
CA ALA A 265 13.76 -2.17 7.15
C ALA A 265 14.80 -1.95 8.25
N GLU A 266 14.38 -1.91 9.51
CA GLU A 266 15.30 -1.71 10.63
C GLU A 266 16.21 -2.91 10.88
N VAL A 267 15.72 -4.13 10.67
CA VAL A 267 16.57 -5.34 10.66
C VAL A 267 17.67 -5.22 9.61
N VAL A 268 17.34 -4.74 8.40
CA VAL A 268 18.34 -4.52 7.35
C VAL A 268 19.36 -3.47 7.82
N ASN A 269 18.92 -2.33 8.38
CA ASN A 269 19.84 -1.32 8.91
C ASN A 269 20.77 -1.91 9.98
N GLN A 270 20.24 -2.61 10.97
CA GLN A 270 21.01 -3.24 12.05
C GLN A 270 22.03 -4.27 11.53
N ILE A 271 21.76 -4.97 10.42
CA ILE A 271 22.70 -5.91 9.81
C ILE A 271 23.84 -5.21 9.07
N TYR A 272 23.58 -4.01 8.51
CA TYR A 272 24.55 -3.27 7.70
C TYR A 272 25.30 -2.16 8.47
N ASP A 273 24.83 -1.79 9.65
CA ASP A 273 25.51 -0.90 10.61
C ASP A 273 26.77 -1.57 11.24
#